data_AF-A0A6A3ZM52-F1
#
_entry.id   AF-A0A6A3ZM52-F1
#
_cell.length_a   1.000
_cell.length_b   1.000
_cell.length_c   1.000
_cell.angle_alpha   90.00
_cell.angle_beta   90.00
_cell.angle_gamma   90.00
#
_symmetry.space_group_name_H-M   'P 1'
#
loop_
_entity.id
_entity.type
_entity.pdbx_description
1 polymer ?
#
loop_
_entity_poly.entity_id
_entity_poly.type
_entity_poly.pdbx_seq_one_letter_code
_entity_poly.pdbx_strand_id
1 'polypeptide(L)'
;MARVARSYTIQQKTLALVRRVGVRAASDQLCIARGTIYDWINQAGAIYSFTGNAESKTLKGRGRKEIFPGVLDVVTYMKDVRRPEQVLSTAGICQFMWQIHPEWMESYISGKAEREVALERMQKPQAAKKLYEELEETRAEFALDFWAKYSALREAAC
;
A
#
# COMPACT_ATOMS: atom_id res chain seq x y z
N MET A 1 -22.71 -26.03 4.75
CA MET A 1 -22.27 -26.42 3.39
C MET A 1 -21.01 -25.65 3.05
N ALA A 2 -19.83 -26.28 3.09
CA ALA A 2 -18.58 -25.62 2.72
C ALA A 2 -18.59 -25.33 1.21
N ARG A 3 -18.19 -24.10 0.83
CA ARG A 3 -18.14 -23.69 -0.58
C ARG A 3 -17.07 -24.50 -1.29
N VAL A 4 -17.46 -25.48 -2.12
CA VAL A 4 -16.52 -26.24 -2.95
C VAL A 4 -15.90 -25.27 -3.95
N ALA A 5 -14.62 -24.98 -3.81
CA ALA A 5 -13.88 -24.13 -4.73
C ALA A 5 -13.79 -24.83 -6.10
N ARG A 6 -14.59 -24.37 -7.08
CA ARG A 6 -14.65 -24.95 -8.43
C ARG A 6 -13.62 -24.35 -9.40
N SER A 7 -12.90 -23.31 -9.00
CA SER A 7 -11.94 -22.59 -9.82
C SER A 7 -10.52 -22.80 -9.29
N TYR A 8 -9.75 -23.62 -9.99
CA TYR A 8 -8.31 -23.78 -9.73
C TYR A 8 -7.52 -22.61 -10.30
N THR A 9 -6.52 -22.14 -9.58
CA THR A 9 -5.55 -21.17 -10.11
C THR A 9 -4.75 -21.82 -11.25
N ILE A 10 -4.20 -21.00 -12.15
CA ILE A 10 -3.32 -21.48 -13.24
C ILE A 10 -2.17 -22.33 -12.67
N GLN A 11 -1.65 -21.94 -11.51
CA GLN A 11 -0.61 -22.66 -10.81
C GLN A 11 -1.04 -24.07 -10.41
N GLN A 12 -2.23 -24.23 -9.80
CA GLN A 12 -2.76 -25.53 -9.41
C GLN A 12 -3.03 -26.43 -10.61
N LYS A 13 -3.59 -25.88 -11.70
CA LYS A 13 -3.82 -26.64 -12.96
C LYS A 13 -2.50 -27.10 -13.57
N THR A 14 -1.49 -26.24 -13.56
CA THR A 14 -0.15 -26.56 -14.07
C THR A 14 0.49 -27.68 -13.25
N LEU A 15 0.43 -27.61 -11.92
CA LEU A 15 0.95 -28.67 -11.04
C LEU A 15 0.22 -30.01 -11.22
N ALA A 16 -1.10 -29.98 -11.40
CA ALA A 16 -1.88 -31.18 -11.68
C ALA A 16 -1.50 -31.80 -13.04
N LEU A 17 -1.26 -30.96 -14.07
CA LEU A 17 -0.80 -31.42 -15.38
C LEU A 17 0.61 -32.01 -15.31
N VAL A 18 1.54 -31.34 -14.64
CA VAL A 18 2.92 -31.83 -14.45
C VAL A 18 2.95 -33.22 -13.81
N ARG A 19 2.07 -33.50 -12.84
CA ARG A 19 1.96 -34.84 -12.23
C ARG A 19 1.55 -35.93 -13.22
N ARG A 20 0.87 -35.58 -14.32
CA ARG A 20 0.38 -36.52 -15.34
C ARG A 20 1.36 -36.69 -16.49
N VAL A 21 1.90 -35.60 -17.02
CA VAL A 21 2.68 -35.59 -18.28
C VAL A 21 4.16 -35.21 -18.10
N GLY A 22 4.55 -34.78 -16.90
CA GLY A 22 5.90 -34.29 -16.61
C GLY A 22 6.14 -32.84 -17.04
N VAL A 23 7.27 -32.27 -16.60
CA VAL A 23 7.57 -30.83 -16.74
C VAL A 23 7.74 -30.39 -18.19
N ARG A 24 8.42 -31.18 -19.03
CA ARG A 24 8.67 -30.82 -20.43
C ARG A 24 7.36 -30.74 -21.22
N ALA A 25 6.55 -31.79 -21.20
CA ALA A 25 5.27 -31.81 -21.90
C ALA A 25 4.29 -30.74 -21.36
N ALA A 26 4.26 -30.51 -20.05
CA ALA A 26 3.42 -29.45 -19.47
C ALA A 26 3.89 -28.04 -19.89
N SER A 27 5.21 -27.82 -19.99
CA SER A 27 5.79 -26.57 -20.48
C SER A 27 5.39 -26.30 -21.92
N ASP A 28 5.53 -27.32 -22.79
CA ASP A 28 5.22 -27.20 -24.21
C ASP A 28 3.70 -27.02 -24.42
N GLN A 29 2.86 -27.71 -23.65
CA GLN A 29 1.40 -27.62 -23.76
C GLN A 29 0.82 -26.29 -23.24
N LEU A 30 1.38 -25.73 -22.17
CA LEU A 30 0.88 -24.49 -21.55
C LEU A 30 1.65 -23.25 -22.00
N CYS A 31 2.71 -23.41 -22.81
CA CYS A 31 3.64 -22.35 -23.18
C CYS A 31 4.21 -21.60 -21.97
N ILE A 32 4.48 -22.31 -20.87
CA ILE A 32 5.06 -21.74 -19.64
C ILE A 32 6.53 -22.15 -19.56
N ALA A 33 7.40 -21.19 -19.26
CA ALA A 33 8.83 -21.47 -19.10
C ALA A 33 9.08 -22.53 -18.03
N ARG A 34 9.97 -23.49 -18.32
CA ARG A 34 10.30 -24.61 -17.42
C ARG A 34 10.74 -24.13 -16.04
N GLY A 35 11.52 -23.06 -15.96
CA GLY A 35 11.94 -22.44 -14.70
C GLY A 35 10.76 -22.05 -13.81
N THR A 36 9.73 -21.42 -14.38
CA THR A 36 8.50 -21.05 -13.67
C THR A 36 7.75 -22.27 -13.14
N ILE A 37 7.73 -23.37 -13.90
CA ILE A 37 7.11 -24.62 -13.46
C ILE A 37 7.90 -25.23 -12.29
N TYR A 38 9.23 -25.22 -12.34
CA TYR A 38 10.08 -25.66 -11.22
C TYR A 38 9.86 -24.81 -9.97
N ASP A 39 9.78 -23.48 -10.10
CA ASP A 39 9.48 -22.59 -8.98
C ASP A 39 8.13 -22.92 -8.35
N TRP A 40 7.11 -23.21 -9.15
CA TRP A 40 5.79 -23.61 -8.66
C TRP A 40 5.78 -25.00 -8.04
N ILE A 41 6.59 -25.95 -8.53
CA ILE A 41 6.78 -27.25 -7.88
C ILE A 41 7.38 -27.05 -6.48
N ASN A 42 8.41 -26.21 -6.36
CA ASN A 42 9.03 -25.88 -5.08
C ASN A 42 8.05 -25.17 -4.13
N GLN A 43 7.15 -24.35 -4.67
CA GLN A 43 6.11 -23.64 -3.91
C GLN A 43 4.80 -24.43 -3.78
N ALA A 44 4.73 -25.70 -4.22
CA ALA A 44 3.48 -26.43 -4.35
C ALA A 44 2.70 -26.50 -3.04
N GLY A 45 3.38 -26.72 -1.91
CA GLY A 45 2.75 -26.72 -0.59
C GLY A 45 2.03 -25.41 -0.28
N ALA A 46 2.68 -24.27 -0.52
CA ALA A 46 2.10 -22.94 -0.33
C ALA A 46 0.95 -22.65 -1.32
N ILE A 47 1.05 -23.13 -2.56
CA ILE A 47 0.02 -22.96 -3.59
C ILE A 47 -1.26 -23.74 -3.25
N TYR A 48 -1.13 -24.94 -2.67
CA TYR A 48 -2.28 -25.73 -2.24
C TYR A 48 -2.85 -25.30 -0.89
N SER A 49 -2.03 -24.76 0.02
CA SER A 49 -2.50 -24.27 1.32
C SER A 49 -2.98 -22.82 1.32
N PHE A 50 -2.85 -22.10 0.19
CA PHE A 50 -3.26 -20.70 0.09
C PHE A 50 -4.79 -20.54 0.22
N THR A 51 -5.21 -19.86 1.29
CA THR A 51 -6.61 -19.58 1.64
C THR A 51 -7.07 -18.16 1.26
N GLY A 52 -6.25 -17.39 0.55
CA GLY A 52 -6.59 -16.05 0.10
C GLY A 52 -7.46 -16.02 -1.18
N ASN A 53 -7.70 -14.82 -1.72
CA ASN A 53 -8.47 -14.66 -2.96
C ASN A 53 -7.83 -15.45 -4.13
N ALA A 54 -8.61 -16.33 -4.77
CA ALA A 54 -8.17 -17.15 -5.92
C ALA A 54 -7.77 -16.33 -7.15
N GLU A 55 -8.25 -15.09 -7.29
CA GLU A 55 -7.83 -14.14 -8.32
C GLU A 55 -6.50 -13.43 -7.99
N SER A 56 -5.97 -13.65 -6.78
CA SER A 56 -4.69 -13.07 -6.39
C SER A 56 -3.57 -13.62 -7.28
N LYS A 57 -2.95 -12.73 -8.05
CA LYS A 57 -1.80 -13.04 -8.93
C LYS A 57 -0.56 -13.50 -8.15
N THR A 58 -0.55 -13.35 -6.83
CA THR A 58 0.56 -13.74 -5.95
C THR A 58 0.03 -14.46 -4.71
N LEU A 59 0.88 -15.31 -4.10
CA LEU A 59 0.59 -16.01 -2.84
C LEU A 59 0.52 -15.08 -1.61
N LYS A 60 0.36 -13.77 -1.82
CA LYS A 60 0.57 -12.68 -0.83
C LYS A 60 1.98 -12.78 -0.20
N GLY A 61 2.41 -11.76 0.54
CA GLY A 61 3.77 -11.72 1.11
C GLY A 61 4.90 -11.35 0.13
N ARG A 62 4.61 -11.11 -1.16
CA ARG A 62 5.51 -10.46 -2.12
C ARG A 62 5.51 -8.92 -1.98
N GLY A 63 5.44 -8.43 -0.75
CA GLY A 63 5.55 -7.02 -0.40
C GLY A 63 6.82 -6.77 0.42
N ARG A 64 7.35 -5.55 0.39
CA ARG A 64 8.43 -5.15 1.29
C ARG A 64 7.95 -5.38 2.72
N LYS A 65 8.66 -6.19 3.50
CA LYS A 65 8.36 -6.38 4.92
C LYS A 65 8.35 -5.02 5.60
N GLU A 66 7.36 -4.77 6.45
CA GLU A 66 7.27 -3.56 7.26
C GLU A 66 8.55 -3.46 8.09
N ILE A 67 9.37 -2.43 7.83
CA ILE A 67 10.69 -2.28 8.46
C ILE A 67 10.55 -1.54 9.80
N PHE A 68 9.54 -0.70 9.93
CA PHE A 68 9.33 0.15 11.10
C PHE A 68 8.55 -0.60 12.19
N PRO A 69 9.02 -0.61 13.45
CA PRO A 69 8.34 -1.32 14.54
C PRO A 69 7.03 -0.66 15.00
N GLY A 70 6.93 0.68 14.96
CA GLY A 70 5.81 1.45 15.50
C GLY A 70 4.72 1.84 14.49
N VAL A 71 4.38 0.98 13.51
CA VAL A 71 3.41 1.34 12.45
C VAL A 71 2.04 1.71 13.01
N LEU A 72 1.56 0.97 14.01
CA LEU A 72 0.26 1.21 14.63
C LEU A 72 0.21 2.56 15.35
N ASP A 73 1.29 2.96 16.01
CA ASP A 73 1.38 4.23 16.73
C ASP A 73 1.38 5.40 15.75
N VAL A 74 2.11 5.29 14.63
CA VAL A 74 2.10 6.30 13.56
C VAL A 74 0.71 6.43 12.95
N VAL A 75 0.02 5.31 12.67
CA VAL A 75 -1.35 5.35 12.13
C VAL A 75 -2.32 6.00 13.12
N THR A 76 -2.14 5.77 14.42
CA THR A 76 -2.96 6.38 15.47
C THR A 76 -2.72 7.88 15.52
N TYR A 77 -1.46 8.32 15.56
CA TYR A 77 -1.08 9.72 15.44
C TYR A 77 -1.69 10.39 14.18
N MET A 78 -1.58 9.74 13.02
CA MET A 78 -2.14 10.28 11.77
C MET A 78 -3.66 10.46 11.84
N LYS A 79 -4.38 9.55 12.52
CA LYS A 79 -5.83 9.68 12.74
C LYS A 79 -6.13 10.81 13.71
N ASP A 80 -5.37 10.90 14.80
CA ASP A 80 -5.60 11.89 15.85
C ASP A 80 -5.30 13.32 15.40
N VAL A 81 -4.32 13.51 14.51
CA VAL A 81 -4.08 14.80 13.84
C VAL A 81 -5.21 15.14 12.86
N ARG A 82 -5.78 14.15 12.16
CA ARG A 82 -6.87 14.39 11.19
C ARG A 82 -8.23 14.64 11.84
N ARG A 83 -8.52 14.05 13.01
CA ARG A 83 -9.81 14.22 13.72
C ARG A 83 -10.18 15.67 14.02
N PRO A 84 -9.26 16.54 14.47
CA PRO A 84 -9.48 17.97 14.63
C PRO A 84 -9.17 18.77 13.36
N GLU A 85 -9.11 18.14 12.18
CA GLU A 85 -8.80 18.77 10.89
C GLU A 85 -7.42 19.47 10.83
N GLN A 86 -6.48 19.06 11.68
CA GLN A 86 -5.12 19.61 11.64
C GLN A 86 -4.33 19.07 10.45
N VAL A 87 -3.35 19.87 10.00
CA VAL A 87 -2.51 19.54 8.85
C VAL A 87 -1.53 18.42 9.23
N LEU A 88 -1.76 17.23 8.68
CA LEU A 88 -0.84 16.11 8.79
C LEU A 88 0.29 16.26 7.75
N SER A 89 1.47 16.71 8.21
CA SER A 89 2.66 16.86 7.37
C SER A 89 3.58 15.64 7.44
N THR A 90 4.33 15.40 6.36
CA THR A 90 5.39 14.37 6.32
C THR A 90 6.46 14.65 7.36
N ALA A 91 6.81 15.92 7.59
CA ALA A 91 7.76 16.32 8.63
C ALA A 91 7.26 15.96 10.04
N GLY A 92 5.97 16.20 10.34
CA GLY A 92 5.35 15.84 11.61
C GLY A 92 5.32 14.32 11.83
N ILE A 93 5.02 13.55 10.79
CA ILE A 93 5.11 12.08 10.83
C ILE A 93 6.55 11.63 11.13
N CYS A 94 7.55 12.19 10.44
CA CYS A 94 8.96 11.86 10.70
C CYS A 94 9.36 12.20 12.14
N GLN A 95 8.98 13.38 12.64
CA GLN A 95 9.27 13.80 14.02
C GLN A 95 8.62 12.88 15.04
N PHE A 96 7.36 12.49 14.81
CA PHE A 96 6.68 11.52 15.66
C PHE A 96 7.39 10.15 15.65
N MET A 97 7.81 9.67 14.48
CA MET A 97 8.61 8.44 14.37
C MET A 97 9.93 8.51 15.15
N TRP A 98 10.61 9.67 15.12
CA TRP A 98 11.81 9.93 15.93
C TRP A 98 11.53 9.92 17.44
N GLN A 99 10.34 10.33 17.88
CA GLN A 99 9.97 10.31 19.30
C GLN A 99 9.69 8.90 19.82
N ILE A 100 9.05 8.05 19.02
CA ILE A 100 8.64 6.71 19.46
C ILE A 100 9.75 5.66 19.29
N HIS A 101 10.63 5.82 18.30
CA HIS A 101 11.71 4.87 17.98
C HIS A 101 13.00 5.57 17.49
N PRO A 102 13.68 6.34 18.35
CA PRO A 102 14.89 7.07 17.98
C PRO A 102 16.04 6.14 17.54
N GLU A 103 16.26 5.03 18.24
CA GLU A 103 17.30 4.04 17.95
C GLU A 103 17.10 3.38 16.57
N TRP A 104 15.84 3.12 16.20
CA TRP A 104 15.51 2.61 14.89
C TRP A 104 15.76 3.65 13.81
N MET A 105 15.39 4.91 14.05
CA MET A 105 15.60 6.01 13.09
C MET A 105 17.09 6.26 12.85
N GLU A 106 17.90 6.27 13.90
CA GLU A 106 19.36 6.40 13.82
C GLU A 106 19.99 5.25 13.02
N SER A 107 19.60 4.00 13.33
CA SER A 107 20.03 2.82 12.58
C SER A 107 19.63 2.90 11.10
N TYR A 108 18.37 3.25 10.83
CA TYR A 108 17.83 3.36 9.47
C TYR A 108 18.54 4.43 8.61
N ILE A 109 18.97 5.52 9.23
CA ILE A 109 19.65 6.63 8.55
C ILE A 109 21.16 6.36 8.41
N SER A 110 21.80 5.69 9.38
CA SER A 110 23.24 5.45 9.39
C SER A 110 23.77 4.68 8.17
N GLY A 111 22.95 3.82 7.56
CA GLY A 111 23.30 3.07 6.34
C GLY A 111 23.04 3.79 5.02
N LYS A 112 22.60 5.06 5.02
CA LYS A 112 22.34 5.84 3.81
C LYS A 112 23.45 6.88 3.64
N ALA A 113 24.13 6.81 2.49
CA ALA A 113 25.38 7.52 2.20
C ALA A 113 25.36 9.05 2.42
N GLU A 114 24.18 9.70 2.49
CA GLU A 114 24.03 11.10 2.88
C GLU A 114 22.78 11.27 3.75
N ARG A 115 22.96 11.68 5.01
CA ARG A 115 21.87 11.99 5.95
C ARG A 115 20.91 13.02 5.39
N GLU A 116 21.42 14.03 4.69
CA GLU A 116 20.63 15.08 4.05
C GLU A 116 19.78 14.54 2.92
N VAL A 117 20.32 13.72 2.01
CA VAL A 117 19.54 13.12 0.90
C VAL A 117 18.46 12.17 1.43
N ALA A 118 18.71 11.46 2.54
CA ALA A 118 17.69 10.62 3.18
C ALA A 118 16.54 11.45 3.76
N LEU A 119 16.86 12.55 4.45
CA LEU A 119 15.89 13.48 5.02
C LEU A 119 15.11 14.21 3.91
N GLU A 120 15.80 14.66 2.88
CA GLU A 120 15.22 15.30 1.69
C GLU A 120 14.26 14.34 0.98
N ARG A 121 14.63 13.07 0.79
CA ARG A 121 13.73 12.04 0.23
C ARG A 121 12.47 11.81 1.04
N MET A 122 12.52 11.97 2.37
CA MET A 122 11.34 11.89 3.24
C MET A 122 10.49 13.17 3.19
N GLN A 123 11.12 14.32 2.96
CA GLN A 123 10.49 15.63 2.99
C GLN A 123 10.18 16.22 1.62
N LYS A 124 10.41 15.49 0.51
CA LYS A 124 10.26 16.03 -0.85
C LYS A 124 8.92 16.75 -1.00
N PRO A 125 8.93 18.07 -1.22
CA PRO A 125 7.70 18.79 -1.52
C PRO A 125 7.16 18.24 -2.83
N GLN A 126 5.87 17.88 -2.80
CA GLN A 126 5.17 17.46 -4.00
C GLN A 126 5.00 18.72 -4.86
N ALA A 127 5.81 18.85 -5.91
CA ALA A 127 5.89 20.06 -6.76
C ALA A 127 4.54 20.50 -7.38
N ALA A 128 3.52 19.64 -7.31
CA ALA A 128 2.16 19.92 -7.77
C ALA A 128 1.27 20.68 -6.76
N LYS A 129 1.79 21.03 -5.57
CA LYS A 129 1.01 21.75 -4.55
C LYS A 129 1.18 23.25 -4.74
N LYS A 130 0.06 23.94 -4.92
CA LYS A 130 -0.02 25.41 -4.90
C LYS A 130 0.48 25.97 -3.57
N LEU A 131 1.04 27.19 -3.61
CA LEU A 131 1.44 27.92 -2.41
C LEU A 131 0.21 28.22 -1.54
N TYR A 132 0.43 28.41 -0.23
CA TYR A 132 -0.66 28.61 0.74
C TYR A 132 -1.52 29.84 0.41
N GLU A 133 -0.90 30.91 -0.09
CA GLU A 133 -1.59 32.15 -0.50
C GLU A 133 -2.56 31.92 -1.67
N GLU A 134 -2.15 31.16 -2.70
CA GLU A 134 -3.03 30.78 -3.82
C GLU A 134 -4.20 29.87 -3.37
N LEU A 135 -4.04 29.19 -2.24
CA LEU A 135 -5.02 28.30 -1.63
C LEU A 135 -6.10 29.07 -0.85
N GLU A 136 -5.74 30.20 -0.23
CA GLU A 136 -6.70 31.07 0.45
C GLU A 136 -7.66 31.75 -0.53
N GLU A 137 -7.16 32.19 -1.68
CA GLU A 137 -8.01 32.72 -2.76
C GLU A 137 -9.00 31.67 -3.26
N THR A 138 -8.53 30.45 -3.55
CA THR A 138 -9.42 29.37 -4.00
C THR A 138 -10.41 28.92 -2.93
N ARG A 139 -10.04 28.99 -1.64
CA ARG A 139 -10.97 28.75 -0.53
C ARG A 139 -12.03 29.85 -0.43
N ALA A 140 -11.65 31.11 -0.61
CA ALA A 140 -12.56 32.24 -0.56
C ALA A 140 -13.57 32.20 -1.73
N GLU A 141 -13.10 31.95 -2.95
CA GLU A 141 -13.96 31.77 -4.13
C GLU A 141 -14.93 30.60 -3.92
N PHE A 142 -14.42 29.44 -3.49
CA PHE A 142 -15.26 28.28 -3.19
C PHE A 142 -16.30 28.59 -2.10
N ALA A 143 -15.91 29.30 -1.03
CA ALA A 143 -16.82 29.67 0.04
C ALA A 143 -17.95 30.58 -0.49
N LEU A 144 -17.63 31.56 -1.33
CA LEU A 144 -18.63 32.44 -1.96
C LEU A 144 -19.61 31.63 -2.83
N ASP A 145 -19.10 30.77 -3.71
CA ASP A 145 -19.91 29.94 -4.59
C ASP A 145 -20.78 28.95 -3.80
N PHE A 146 -20.22 28.33 -2.78
CA PHE A 146 -20.93 27.41 -1.90
C PHE A 146 -22.05 28.13 -1.15
N TRP A 147 -21.75 29.24 -0.47
CA TRP A 147 -22.78 29.97 0.27
C TRP A 147 -23.83 30.60 -0.65
N ALA A 148 -23.47 31.04 -1.85
CA ALA A 148 -24.43 31.50 -2.84
C ALA A 148 -25.40 30.37 -3.24
N LYS A 149 -24.87 29.18 -3.55
CA LYS A 149 -25.65 28.03 -3.98
C LYS A 149 -26.54 27.42 -2.89
N TYR A 150 -26.08 27.43 -1.64
CA TYR A 150 -26.76 26.81 -0.51
C TYR A 150 -27.44 27.83 0.42
N SER A 151 -27.48 29.11 0.05
CA SER A 151 -28.15 30.20 0.80
C SER A 151 -29.61 29.88 1.12
N ALA A 152 -30.33 29.28 0.17
CA ALA A 152 -31.74 28.89 0.33
C ALA A 152 -31.98 27.80 1.39
N LEU A 153 -30.97 26.99 1.74
CA LEU A 153 -31.09 25.97 2.79
C LEU A 153 -30.94 26.54 4.21
N ARG A 154 -30.49 27.80 4.33
CA ARG A 154 -30.39 28.50 5.61
C ARG A 154 -31.75 29.06 6.07
N GLU A 155 -32.64 29.39 5.14
CA GLU A 155 -33.97 29.95 5.44
C GLU A 155 -35.01 28.88 5.77
N ALA A 156 -34.78 27.62 5.40
CA ALA A 156 -35.68 26.49 5.71
C ALA A 156 -35.47 25.90 7.12
N ALA A 157 -34.57 26.46 7.92
CA ALA A 157 -34.21 25.99 9.27
C ALA A 157 -34.67 26.93 10.40
N CYS A 158 -35.52 27.92 10.12
CA CYS A 158 -36.21 28.74 11.11
C CYS A 158 -37.69 28.35 11.22
#